data_AF-L1I7M0-F1
#
_entry.id   AF-L1I7M0-F1
#
_cell.length_a   1.000
_cell.length_b   1.000
_cell.length_c   1.000
_cell.angle_alpha   90.00
_cell.angle_beta   90.00
_cell.angle_gamma   90.00
#
_symmetry.space_group_name_H-M   'P 1'
#
loop_
_entity.id
_entity.type
_entity.pdbx_description
1 polymer ?
#
loop_
_entity_poly.entity_id
_entity_poly.type
_entity_poly.pdbx_seq_one_letter_code
_entity_poly.pdbx_strand_id
1 'polypeptide(L)'
;MPLLVGGTLSSWVEHVKPSDQHKHRVLMQVLQGLEHLHRNRIIHCDIKPGNILMTCKDERAEPQIADFDVSREQEDRARELAATVTATLAMGTLSYMAPELLDPSTSKKQLSHKCDMYSYGLVMLEVLT
;
A
#
# COMPACT_ATOMS: atom_id res chain seq x y z
N MET A 1 -11.76 14.39 -2.50
CA MET A 1 -10.40 14.14 -3.01
C MET A 1 -10.25 14.87 -4.33
N PRO A 2 -9.15 15.59 -4.60
CA PRO A 2 -8.89 16.16 -5.92
C PRO A 2 -8.74 15.05 -6.97
N LEU A 3 -9.13 15.31 -8.22
CA LEU A 3 -8.93 14.38 -9.33
C LEU A 3 -7.45 14.36 -9.72
N LEU A 4 -6.81 13.19 -9.65
CA LEU A 4 -5.47 12.97 -10.16
C LEU A 4 -5.53 12.36 -11.56
N VAL A 5 -5.13 13.14 -12.56
CA VAL A 5 -5.32 12.79 -13.98
C VAL A 5 -4.33 11.76 -14.51
N GLY A 6 -3.28 11.45 -13.73
CA GLY A 6 -2.28 10.44 -14.08
C GLY A 6 -2.76 9.00 -13.99
N GLY A 7 -3.94 8.76 -13.43
CA GLY A 7 -4.45 7.41 -13.20
C GLY A 7 -3.74 6.71 -12.04
N THR A 8 -3.74 5.38 -12.05
CA THR A 8 -3.06 4.56 -11.04
C THR A 8 -1.62 4.27 -11.44
N LEU A 9 -0.79 3.85 -10.49
CA LEU A 9 0.59 3.42 -10.74
C LEU A 9 0.63 2.25 -11.74
N SER A 10 -0.31 1.29 -11.65
CA SER A 10 -0.45 0.22 -12.66
C SER A 10 -0.57 0.82 -14.07
N SER A 11 -1.53 1.73 -14.25
CA SER A 11 -1.80 2.33 -15.56
C SER A 11 -0.62 3.19 -16.04
N TRP A 12 0.06 3.87 -15.12
CA TRP A 12 1.20 4.71 -15.46
C TRP A 12 2.40 3.89 -15.93
N VAL A 13 2.73 2.78 -15.25
CA VAL A 13 3.81 1.88 -15.69
C VAL A 13 3.51 1.31 -17.08
N GLU A 14 2.27 0.88 -17.33
CA GLU A 14 1.85 0.29 -18.60
C GLU A 14 1.89 1.29 -19.76
N HIS A 15 1.36 2.50 -19.57
CA HIS A 15 1.14 3.46 -20.65
C HIS A 15 2.31 4.43 -20.83
N VAL A 16 2.96 4.86 -19.76
CA VAL A 16 4.09 5.82 -19.84
C VAL A 16 5.40 5.10 -20.12
N LYS A 17 5.55 3.84 -19.68
CA LYS A 17 6.79 3.05 -19.80
C LYS A 17 8.01 3.84 -19.32
N PRO A 18 7.99 4.28 -18.04
CA PRO A 18 9.00 5.15 -17.47
C PRO A 18 10.38 4.48 -17.46
N SER A 19 11.43 5.29 -17.53
CA SER A 19 12.79 4.82 -17.27
C SER A 19 12.95 4.30 -15.83
N ASP A 20 13.94 3.44 -15.62
CA ASP A 20 14.24 2.89 -14.28
C ASP A 20 14.51 4.00 -13.27
N GLN A 21 15.18 5.08 -13.67
CA GLN A 21 15.41 6.22 -12.79
C GLN A 21 14.09 6.81 -12.27
N HIS A 22 13.08 6.96 -13.13
CA HIS A 22 11.77 7.45 -12.73
C HIS A 22 11.00 6.45 -11.89
N LYS A 23 11.07 5.15 -12.21
CA LYS A 23 10.49 4.09 -11.36
C LYS A 23 11.04 4.14 -9.94
N HIS A 24 12.36 4.22 -9.78
CA HIS A 24 13.00 4.33 -8.47
C HIS A 24 12.57 5.60 -7.72
N ARG A 25 12.47 6.74 -8.40
CA ARG A 25 12.00 8.00 -7.78
C ARG A 25 10.58 7.86 -7.25
N VAL A 26 9.67 7.29 -8.04
CA VAL A 26 8.27 7.07 -7.66
C VAL A 26 8.19 6.11 -6.47
N LEU A 27 8.89 4.97 -6.51
CA LEU A 27 8.91 4.01 -5.40
C LEU A 27 9.42 4.66 -4.09
N MET A 28 10.48 5.47 -4.17
CA MET A 28 10.97 6.23 -3.01
C MET A 28 9.93 7.19 -2.43
N GLN A 29 9.15 7.88 -3.28
CA GLN A 29 8.08 8.78 -2.84
C GLN A 29 6.91 8.01 -2.21
N VAL A 30 6.56 6.83 -2.73
CA VAL A 30 5.57 5.94 -2.08
C VAL A 30 6.04 5.54 -0.68
N LEU A 31 7.31 5.17 -0.54
CA LEU A 31 7.89 4.81 0.76
C LEU A 31 7.88 5.98 1.76
N GLN A 32 8.12 7.21 1.30
CA GLN A 32 7.98 8.42 2.13
C GLN A 32 6.53 8.62 2.59
N GLY A 33 5.55 8.36 1.71
CA GLY A 33 4.14 8.36 2.06
C GLY A 33 3.80 7.32 3.13
N LEU A 34 4.29 6.09 2.97
CA LEU A 34 4.13 5.02 3.96
C LEU A 34 4.76 5.38 5.31
N GLU A 35 5.99 5.91 5.29
CA GLU A 35 6.65 6.39 6.51
C GLU A 35 5.79 7.44 7.24
N HIS A 36 5.19 8.37 6.49
CA HIS A 36 4.28 9.36 7.07
C HIS A 36 3.06 8.71 7.72
N LEU A 37 2.41 7.74 7.06
CA LEU A 37 1.27 7.02 7.63
C LEU A 37 1.66 6.28 8.91
N HIS A 38 2.76 5.53 8.86
CA HIS A 38 3.22 4.71 9.99
C HIS A 38 3.63 5.56 11.19
N ARG A 39 4.25 6.73 10.98
CA ARG A 39 4.55 7.70 12.05
C ARG A 39 3.28 8.25 12.73
N ASN A 40 2.19 8.37 11.97
CA ASN A 40 0.88 8.76 12.49
C ASN A 40 0.06 7.57 12.99
N ARG A 41 0.68 6.39 13.16
CA ARG A 41 0.03 5.15 13.62
C ARG A 41 -1.09 4.69 12.68
N ILE A 42 -1.01 4.97 11.39
CA ILE A 42 -1.97 4.49 10.39
C ILE A 42 -1.33 3.33 9.62
N ILE A 43 -2.00 2.19 9.58
CA ILE A 43 -1.66 1.04 8.74
C ILE A 43 -2.65 1.03 7.56
N HIS A 44 -2.14 1.02 6.34
CA HIS A 44 -2.96 1.15 5.14
C HIS A 44 -3.78 -0.12 4.85
N CYS A 45 -3.16 -1.30 5.03
CA CYS A 45 -3.73 -2.64 4.86
C CYS A 45 -4.07 -3.07 3.41
N ASP A 46 -4.10 -2.15 2.44
CA ASP A 46 -4.35 -2.47 1.02
C ASP A 46 -3.41 -1.72 0.06
N ILE A 47 -2.11 -1.78 0.33
CA ILE A 47 -1.10 -1.20 -0.56
C ILE A 47 -0.99 -2.07 -1.82
N LYS A 48 -1.28 -1.48 -2.96
CA LYS A 48 -1.17 -2.08 -4.29
C LYS A 48 -1.02 -0.99 -5.34
N PRO A 49 -0.54 -1.29 -6.55
CA PRO A 49 -0.34 -0.25 -7.58
C PRO A 49 -1.66 0.42 -8.01
N GLY A 50 -2.80 -0.26 -7.86
CA GLY A 50 -4.13 0.33 -8.07
C GLY A 50 -4.53 1.42 -7.07
N ASN A 51 -3.96 1.40 -5.86
CA ASN A 51 -4.24 2.36 -4.78
C ASN A 51 -3.14 3.44 -4.65
N ILE A 52 -2.24 3.51 -5.63
CA ILE A 52 -1.24 4.57 -5.73
C ILE A 52 -1.61 5.37 -6.96
N LEU A 53 -2.03 6.62 -6.77
CA LEU A 53 -2.46 7.50 -7.85
C LEU A 53 -1.31 8.40 -8.31
N MET A 54 -1.31 8.75 -9.59
CA MET A 54 -0.27 9.55 -10.21
C MET A 54 -0.81 10.95 -10.55
N THR A 55 -0.03 11.99 -10.27
CA THR A 55 -0.45 13.38 -10.52
C THR A 55 -0.65 13.70 -12.01
N CYS A 56 0.17 13.14 -12.90
CA CYS A 56 0.09 13.33 -14.35
C CYS A 56 0.52 12.08 -15.13
N LYS A 57 0.38 12.11 -16.46
CA LYS A 57 0.66 10.99 -17.39
C LYS A 57 2.03 11.09 -18.06
N ASP A 58 3.03 11.59 -17.36
CA ASP A 58 4.41 11.67 -17.87
C ASP A 58 5.42 11.39 -16.75
N GLU A 59 6.70 11.50 -17.06
CA GLU A 59 7.78 11.25 -16.10
C GLU A 59 7.91 12.34 -15.02
N ARG A 60 7.11 13.41 -15.03
CA ARG A 60 7.02 14.37 -13.92
C ARG A 60 6.01 13.95 -12.86
N ALA A 61 5.34 12.82 -13.05
CA ALA A 61 4.35 12.33 -12.12
C ALA A 61 4.94 12.05 -10.72
N GLU A 62 4.14 12.38 -9.73
CA GLU A 62 4.37 12.11 -8.31
C GLU A 62 3.27 11.16 -7.82
N PRO A 63 3.60 10.16 -7.00
CA PRO A 63 2.63 9.22 -6.47
C PRO A 63 1.92 9.80 -5.25
N GLN A 64 0.65 9.42 -5.06
CA GLN A 64 -0.12 9.64 -3.85
C GLN A 64 -0.81 8.34 -3.45
N ILE A 65 -0.64 7.95 -2.18
CA ILE A 65 -1.35 6.80 -1.60
C ILE A 65 -2.82 7.18 -1.44
N ALA A 66 -3.71 6.29 -1.86
CA ALA A 66 -5.16 6.48 -1.88
C ALA A 66 -5.88 5.22 -1.35
N ASP A 67 -7.19 5.35 -1.13
CA ASP A 67 -8.08 4.27 -0.69
C ASP A 67 -7.76 3.74 0.72
N PHE A 68 -8.27 4.48 1.72
CA PHE A 68 -8.08 4.19 3.14
C PHE A 68 -9.24 3.41 3.74
N ASP A 69 -10.14 2.83 2.93
CA ASP A 69 -11.40 2.23 3.39
C ASP A 69 -11.17 1.06 4.36
N VAL A 70 -10.04 0.37 4.21
CA VAL A 70 -9.63 -0.75 5.08
C VAL A 70 -8.47 -0.40 6.02
N SER A 71 -8.04 0.85 6.04
CA SER A 71 -6.96 1.31 6.92
C SER A 71 -7.35 1.18 8.39
N ARG A 72 -6.32 1.06 9.23
CA ARG A 72 -6.46 0.85 10.68
C ARG A 72 -5.53 1.76 11.44
N GLU A 73 -6.02 2.31 12.54
CA GLU A 73 -5.16 2.93 13.54
C GLU A 73 -4.47 1.82 14.34
N GLN A 74 -3.16 1.97 14.51
CA GLN A 74 -2.35 1.12 15.37
C GLN A 74 -2.59 1.55 16.82
N GLU A 75 -3.68 1.05 17.42
CA GLU A 75 -3.96 1.21 18.85
C GLU A 75 -3.06 0.29 19.70
N ASP A 76 -2.63 0.79 20.87
CA ASP A 76 -1.85 0.04 21.87
C ASP A 76 -2.69 -1.03 22.62
N ARG A 77 -3.82 -1.50 22.09
CA ARG A 77 -4.77 -2.36 22.83
C ARG A 77 -4.96 -3.73 22.20
N ALA A 78 -4.39 -4.71 22.90
CA ALA A 78 -4.53 -6.16 22.69
C ALA A 78 -5.96 -6.73 22.76
N ARG A 79 -7.04 -5.93 22.68
CA ARG A 79 -8.42 -6.39 22.93
C ARG A 79 -9.35 -6.44 21.71
N GLU A 80 -9.03 -5.81 20.57
CA GLU A 80 -9.87 -5.88 19.36
C GLU A 80 -9.22 -6.57 18.14
N LEU A 81 -7.99 -7.06 18.31
CA LEU A 81 -7.11 -7.51 17.25
C LEU A 81 -7.67 -8.65 16.36
N ALA A 82 -8.40 -9.61 16.95
CA ALA A 82 -8.91 -10.77 16.21
C ALA A 82 -10.06 -10.38 15.25
N ALA A 83 -10.96 -9.49 15.67
CA ALA A 83 -12.03 -8.99 14.81
C ALA A 83 -11.47 -8.09 13.69
N THR A 84 -10.43 -7.31 13.98
CA THR A 84 -9.77 -6.42 13.02
C THR A 84 -9.11 -7.20 11.87
N VAL A 85 -8.41 -8.31 12.17
CA VAL A 85 -7.75 -9.13 11.14
C VAL A 85 -8.77 -9.84 10.25
N THR A 86 -9.84 -10.42 10.81
CA THR A 86 -10.90 -11.06 10.02
C THR A 86 -11.61 -10.08 9.09
N ALA A 87 -11.88 -8.85 9.55
CA ALA A 87 -12.45 -7.80 8.70
C ALA A 87 -11.47 -7.34 7.60
N THR A 88 -10.17 -7.31 7.89
CA THR A 88 -9.12 -6.94 6.91
C THR A 88 -8.97 -8.02 5.84
N LEU A 89 -8.99 -9.30 6.23
CA LEU A 89 -8.99 -10.44 5.30
C LEU A 89 -10.17 -10.43 4.34
N ALA A 90 -11.35 -10.00 4.81
CA ALA A 90 -12.56 -9.95 4.01
C ALA A 90 -12.57 -8.81 2.97
N MET A 91 -11.75 -7.77 3.17
CA MET A 91 -11.82 -6.53 2.37
C MET A 91 -10.53 -6.16 1.62
N GLY A 92 -9.37 -6.70 2.02
CA GLY A 92 -8.08 -6.43 1.35
C GLY A 92 -7.84 -7.23 0.07
N THR A 93 -6.85 -6.81 -0.71
CA THR A 93 -6.47 -7.51 -1.95
C THR A 93 -5.51 -8.67 -1.66
N LEU A 94 -5.99 -9.92 -1.79
CA LEU A 94 -5.22 -11.13 -1.45
C LEU A 94 -3.84 -11.20 -2.13
N SER A 95 -3.70 -10.75 -3.38
CA SER A 95 -2.44 -10.82 -4.13
C SER A 95 -1.30 -9.97 -3.54
N TYR A 96 -1.61 -8.95 -2.75
CA TYR A 96 -0.61 -8.09 -2.10
C TYR A 96 -0.57 -8.29 -0.57
N MET A 97 -1.38 -9.21 -0.04
CA MET A 97 -1.57 -9.37 1.39
C MET A 97 -0.40 -10.12 2.03
N ALA A 98 0.07 -9.62 3.17
CA ALA A 98 1.13 -10.25 3.93
C ALA A 98 0.72 -11.64 4.45
N PRO A 99 1.61 -12.65 4.43
CA PRO A 99 1.26 -14.04 4.75
C PRO A 99 0.77 -14.21 6.19
N GLU A 100 1.25 -13.40 7.13
CA GLU A 100 0.79 -13.42 8.52
C GLU A 100 -0.68 -12.99 8.70
N LEU A 101 -1.27 -12.33 7.71
CA LEU A 101 -2.69 -12.00 7.70
C LEU A 101 -3.52 -13.16 7.19
N LEU A 102 -2.97 -14.01 6.31
CA LEU A 102 -3.68 -15.11 5.65
C LEU A 102 -3.82 -16.37 6.50
N ASP A 103 -2.94 -16.56 7.49
CA ASP A 103 -2.93 -17.76 8.32
C ASP A 103 -3.66 -17.54 9.66
N PRO A 104 -4.89 -18.07 9.83
CA PRO A 104 -5.65 -17.95 11.07
C PRO A 104 -5.00 -18.70 12.23
N SER A 105 -4.11 -19.67 11.99
CA SER A 105 -3.37 -20.34 13.07
C SER A 105 -2.30 -19.42 13.69
N THR A 106 -1.90 -18.35 12.98
CA THR A 106 -0.99 -17.32 13.49
C THR A 106 -1.69 -16.20 14.28
N SER A 107 -2.95 -16.41 14.71
CA SER A 107 -3.87 -15.53 15.48
C SER A 107 -3.30 -14.67 16.62
N LYS A 108 -2.03 -14.86 17.00
CA LYS A 108 -1.32 -14.02 17.98
C LYS A 108 -0.47 -12.91 17.36
N LYS A 109 -0.34 -12.84 16.03
CA LYS A 109 0.43 -11.79 15.34
C LYS A 109 -0.44 -10.55 15.15
N GLN A 110 0.03 -9.46 15.74
CA GLN A 110 -0.66 -8.18 15.72
C GLN A 110 -0.55 -7.57 14.33
N LEU A 111 -1.66 -7.04 13.82
CA LEU A 111 -1.65 -6.14 12.67
C LEU A 111 -0.62 -5.04 12.97
N SER A 112 0.35 -4.89 12.08
CA SER A 112 1.43 -3.93 12.24
C SER A 112 1.80 -3.37 10.89
N HIS A 113 2.43 -2.20 10.87
CA HIS A 113 2.94 -1.57 9.64
C HIS A 113 3.83 -2.47 8.77
N LYS A 114 4.34 -3.58 9.31
CA LYS A 114 5.10 -4.58 8.54
C LYS A 114 4.27 -5.21 7.40
N CYS A 115 2.95 -5.31 7.54
CA CYS A 115 2.12 -5.83 6.45
C CYS A 115 2.14 -4.90 5.23
N ASP A 116 2.08 -3.58 5.45
CA ASP A 116 2.21 -2.59 4.37
C ASP A 116 3.59 -2.69 3.71
N MET A 117 4.64 -2.98 4.48
CA MET A 117 6.00 -3.16 3.94
C MET A 117 6.13 -4.42 3.07
N TYR A 118 5.42 -5.50 3.42
CA TYR A 118 5.33 -6.68 2.56
C TYR A 118 4.65 -6.33 1.23
N SER A 119 3.48 -5.70 1.30
CA SER A 119 2.72 -5.26 0.12
C SER A 119 3.52 -4.30 -0.76
N TYR A 120 4.25 -3.35 -0.14
CA TYR A 120 5.16 -2.45 -0.84
C TYR A 120 6.30 -3.20 -1.55
N GLY A 121 6.85 -4.26 -0.95
CA GLY A 121 7.83 -5.12 -1.61
C GLY A 121 7.30 -5.75 -2.90
N LEU A 122 6.03 -6.17 -2.91
CA LEU A 122 5.37 -6.68 -4.12
C LEU A 122 5.12 -5.57 -5.15
N VAL A 123 4.75 -4.37 -4.73
CA VAL A 123 4.66 -3.18 -5.61
C VAL A 123 6.01 -2.89 -6.26
N MET A 124 7.10 -2.90 -5.51
CA MET A 124 8.44 -2.70 -6.05
C MET A 124 8.79 -3.75 -7.09
N LEU A 125 8.50 -5.03 -6.81
CA LEU A 125 8.76 -6.12 -7.74
C LEU A 125 8.02 -5.88 -9.07
N GLU A 126 6.71 -5.65 -9.02
CA GLU A 126 5.89 -5.42 -10.20
C GLU A 126 6.30 -4.19 -11.01
N VAL A 127 6.73 -3.12 -10.36
CA VAL A 127 7.14 -1.89 -11.08
C VAL A 127 8.51 -2.09 -11.76
N LEU A 128 9.41 -2.86 -11.16
CA LEU A 128 10.79 -3.03 -11.61
C LEU A 128 10.99 -4.19 -12.59
N THR A 129 10.07 -5.15 -12.67
CA THR A 129 10.11 -6.29 -13.62
C THR A 129 9.16 -6.09 -14.78
#